data_AF-A0A1X7AES3-F1
#
_entry.id   AF-A0A1X7AES3-F1
#
_cell.length_a   1.000
_cell.length_b   1.000
_cell.length_c   1.000
_cell.angle_alpha   90.00
_cell.angle_beta   90.00
_cell.angle_gamma   90.00
#
_symmetry.space_group_name_H-M   'P 1'
#
loop_
_entity.id
_entity.type
_entity.pdbx_description
1 polymer ?
#
loop_
_entity_poly.entity_id
_entity_poly.type
_entity_poly.pdbx_seq_one_letter_code
_entity_poly.pdbx_strand_id
1 'polypeptide(L)' 'MSQPVVVQVVPQGWMKAELYFACTKETTHTLRAKRRRNLIREGYHVKQAADGAVWVHYERMQDWVEQSIYVPPEKE' A
#
# COMPACT_ATOMS: atom_id res chain seq x y z
N MET A 1 30.63 -18.26 -4.33
CA MET A 1 29.19 -18.51 -4.12
C MET A 1 28.46 -17.20 -4.35
N SER A 2 27.91 -16.97 -5.54
CA SER A 2 27.11 -15.76 -5.81
C SER A 2 25.72 -15.95 -5.19
N GLN A 3 25.35 -15.06 -4.28
CA GLN A 3 24.00 -15.03 -3.74
C GLN A 3 23.02 -14.67 -4.86
N PRO A 4 21.86 -15.33 -4.97
CA PRO A 4 20.83 -14.91 -5.90
C PRO A 4 20.35 -13.51 -5.50
N VAL A 5 20.51 -12.54 -6.41
CA VAL A 5 19.90 -11.22 -6.25
C VAL A 5 18.40 -11.39 -6.43
N VAL A 6 17.65 -11.29 -5.34
CA VAL A 6 16.19 -11.25 -5.38
C VAL A 6 15.81 -9.89 -5.96
N VAL A 7 15.51 -9.86 -7.26
CA VAL A 7 14.95 -8.65 -7.89
C VAL A 7 13.51 -8.55 -7.43
N GLN A 8 13.28 -7.70 -6.43
CA GLN A 8 11.94 -7.42 -5.93
C GLN A 8 11.22 -6.58 -7.01
N VAL A 9 10.37 -7.21 -7.82
CA VAL A 9 9.54 -6.49 -8.80
C VAL A 9 8.51 -5.70 -8.01
N VAL A 10 8.80 -4.42 -7.80
CA VAL A 10 7.89 -3.51 -7.12
C VAL A 10 6.76 -3.17 -8.08
N PRO A 11 5.49 -3.49 -7.75
CA PRO A 11 4.38 -3.18 -8.63
C PRO A 11 4.18 -1.66 -8.73
N GLN A 12 4.12 -1.12 -9.95
CA GLN A 12 3.87 0.31 -10.17
C GLN A 12 2.42 0.55 -10.63
N GLY A 13 1.80 1.62 -10.14
CA GLY A 13 0.43 2.00 -10.52
C GLY A 13 -0.72 1.24 -9.84
N TRP A 14 -1.83 1.10 -10.57
CA TRP A 14 -3.06 0.47 -10.09
C TRP A 14 -3.01 -1.04 -10.20
N MET A 15 -3.35 -1.73 -9.10
CA MET A 15 -3.45 -3.18 -9.04
C MET A 15 -4.72 -3.65 -8.34
N LYS A 16 -5.13 -4.89 -8.57
CA LYS A 16 -6.24 -5.49 -7.83
C LYS A 16 -5.92 -5.59 -6.35
N ALA A 17 -6.92 -5.32 -5.50
CA ALA A 17 -6.76 -5.38 -4.05
C ALA A 17 -6.21 -6.72 -3.56
N GLU A 18 -6.62 -7.85 -4.18
CA GLU A 18 -6.12 -9.19 -3.85
C GLU A 18 -4.59 -9.32 -4.03
N LEU A 19 -4.06 -8.81 -5.14
CA LEU A 19 -2.62 -8.80 -5.40
C LEU A 19 -1.89 -7.88 -4.42
N TYR A 20 -2.47 -6.72 -4.12
CA TYR A 20 -1.93 -5.80 -3.13
C TYR A 20 -1.77 -6.46 -1.75
N PHE A 21 -2.80 -7.20 -1.30
CA PHE A 21 -2.76 -7.94 -0.03
C PHE A 21 -1.70 -9.04 -0.04
N ALA A 22 -1.53 -9.75 -1.16
CA ALA A 22 -0.48 -10.75 -1.31
C ALA A 22 0.94 -10.14 -1.23
N CYS A 23 1.14 -8.96 -1.83
CA CYS A 23 2.44 -8.28 -1.84
C CYS A 23 2.81 -7.64 -0.49
N THR A 24 1.84 -7.01 0.17
CA THR A 24 2.09 -6.19 1.38
C THR A 24 1.80 -6.92 2.69
N LYS A 25 1.21 -8.12 2.62
CA LYS A 25 0.63 -8.84 3.76
C LYS A 25 -0.45 -8.05 4.51
N GLU A 26 -0.97 -6.97 3.90
CA GLU A 26 -2.13 -6.27 4.43
C GLU A 26 -3.41 -7.09 4.22
N THR A 27 -4.45 -6.75 4.98
CA THR A 27 -5.76 -7.38 4.85
C THR A 27 -6.82 -6.37 4.46
N THR A 28 -7.96 -6.86 3.97
CA THR A 28 -9.17 -6.06 3.74
C THR A 28 -9.59 -5.30 5.00
N HIS A 29 -9.35 -5.88 6.20
CA HIS A 29 -9.61 -5.21 7.47
C HIS A 29 -8.73 -3.97 7.65
N THR A 30 -7.43 -4.09 7.40
CA THR A 30 -6.47 -2.97 7.47
C THR A 30 -6.85 -1.87 6.49
N LEU A 31 -7.21 -2.23 5.25
CA LEU A 31 -7.63 -1.24 4.24
C LEU A 31 -8.91 -0.51 4.67
N ARG A 32 -9.90 -1.23 5.22
CA ARG A 32 -11.11 -0.62 5.79
C ARG A 32 -10.81 0.29 6.97
N ALA A 33 -9.87 -0.10 7.85
CA ALA A 33 -9.44 0.73 8.97
C ALA A 33 -8.76 2.03 8.49
N LYS A 34 -7.88 1.95 7.49
CA LYS A 34 -7.26 3.11 6.83
C LYS A 34 -8.33 4.03 6.24
N ARG A 35 -9.36 3.48 5.57
CA ARG A 35 -10.47 4.26 5.01
C ARG A 35 -11.29 4.96 6.10
N ARG A 36 -11.64 4.26 7.17
CA ARG A 36 -12.39 4.83 8.32
C ARG A 36 -11.64 5.95 9.02
N ARG A 37 -10.32 5.89 9.04
CA ARG A 37 -9.44 6.92 9.60
C ARG A 37 -9.11 8.05 8.62
N ASN A 38 -9.74 8.08 7.44
CA ASN A 38 -9.46 9.03 6.35
C ASN A 38 -7.97 9.06 5.91
N LEU A 39 -7.24 7.97 6.13
CA LEU A 39 -5.83 7.84 5.71
C LEU A 39 -5.69 7.52 4.22
N ILE A 40 -6.75 6.98 3.62
CA ILE A 40 -6.82 6.67 2.19
C ILE A 40 -8.09 7.25 1.60
N ARG A 41 -8.02 7.62 0.33
CA ARG A 41 -9.07 8.34 -0.40
C ARG A 41 -9.41 7.64 -1.70
N GLU A 42 -10.71 7.59 -1.99
CA GLU A 42 -11.23 7.09 -3.26
C GLU A 42 -10.81 7.98 -4.44
N GLY A 43 -10.44 7.38 -5.57
CA GLY A 43 -9.87 8.04 -6.75
C GLY A 43 -8.36 8.34 -6.64
N TYR A 44 -7.82 8.43 -5.42
CA TYR A 44 -6.39 8.65 -5.20
C TYR A 44 -5.65 7.37 -4.82
N HIS A 45 -6.00 6.76 -3.69
CA HIS A 45 -5.37 5.54 -3.17
C HIS A 45 -6.08 4.28 -3.64
N VAL A 46 -7.41 4.34 -3.70
CA VAL A 46 -8.28 3.21 -4.04
C VAL A 46 -9.33 3.65 -5.04
N LYS A 47 -9.77 2.77 -5.93
CA LYS A 47 -10.93 3.00 -6.80
C LYS A 47 -11.74 1.73 -6.93
N GLN A 48 -13.05 1.86 -7.04
CA GLN A 48 -13.93 0.75 -7.38
C GLN A 48 -14.27 0.84 -8.86
N ALA A 49 -14.08 -0.26 -9.60
CA ALA A 49 -14.49 -0.36 -10.99
C ALA A 49 -15.99 -0.68 -11.07
N ALA A 50 -16.59 -0.46 -12.25
CA ALA A 50 -18.02 -0.66 -12.49
C ALA A 50 -18.47 -2.13 -12.29
N ASP A 51 -17.54 -3.09 -12.41
CA ASP A 51 -17.74 -4.51 -12.13
C ASP A 51 -17.73 -4.86 -10.63
N GLY A 52 -17.54 -3.87 -9.76
CA GLY A 52 -17.42 -4.04 -8.32
C GLY A 52 -16.01 -4.37 -7.83
N ALA A 53 -15.03 -4.54 -8.74
CA ALA A 53 -13.65 -4.85 -8.37
C ALA A 53 -12.95 -3.65 -7.73
N VAL A 54 -12.19 -3.90 -6.66
CA VAL A 54 -11.41 -2.87 -5.97
C VAL A 54 -9.98 -2.85 -6.47
N TRP A 55 -9.53 -1.67 -6.87
CA TRP A 55 -8.17 -1.40 -7.29
C TRP A 55 -7.49 -0.49 -6.29
N VAL A 56 -6.22 -0.77 -6.02
CA VAL A 56 -5.35 -0.07 -5.09
C VAL A 56 -4.14 0.45 -5.86
N HIS A 57 -3.77 1.70 -5.64
CA HIS A 57 -2.58 2.28 -6.23
C HIS A 57 -1.39 2.03 -5.30
N TYR A 58 -0.43 1.21 -5.73
CA TYR A 58 0.63 0.72 -4.85
C TYR A 58 1.53 1.85 -4.33
N GLU A 59 2.07 2.68 -5.23
CA GLU A 59 3.01 3.76 -4.85
C GLU A 59 2.39 4.76 -3.87
N ARG A 60 1.19 5.24 -4.17
CA ARG A 60 0.44 6.16 -3.28
C ARG A 60 0.15 5.55 -1.91
N MET A 61 0.00 4.22 -1.83
CA MET A 61 -0.15 3.53 -0.55
C MET A 61 1.18 3.41 0.21
N GLN A 62 2.32 3.36 -0.49
CA GLN A 62 3.65 3.32 0.10
C GLN A 62 4.14 4.71 0.57
N ASP A 63 3.76 5.79 -0.12
CA ASP A 63 4.08 7.17 0.31
C ASP A 63 3.65 7.45 1.76
N TRP A 64 2.58 6.79 2.23
CA TRP A 64 2.13 6.89 3.61
C TRP A 64 3.09 6.21 4.61
N VAL A 65 3.75 5.12 4.22
CA VAL A 65 4.64 4.35 5.09
C VAL A 65 5.88 5.18 5.45
N GLU A 66 6.46 5.89 4.48
CA GLU A 66 7.65 6.73 4.72
C GLU A 66 7.38 7.88 5.70
N GLN A 67 6.19 8.49 5.67
CA GLN A 67 5.86 9.57 6.59
C GLN A 67 5.55 9.10 8.02
N SER A 68 5.21 7.82 8.20
CA SER A 68 4.90 7.26 9.53
C SER A 68 6.15 6.81 10.31
N ILE A 69 7.30 6.73 9.64
CA ILE A 69 8.62 6.49 10.26
C ILE A 69 9.34 7.84 10.42
N TYR A 70 8.66 8.83 11.00
CA TYR A 70 9.37 9.94 11.65
C TYR A 70 9.49 9.60 13.13
N VAL A 71 10.60 8.95 13.49
CA VAL A 71 11.05 8.90 14.87
C VAL A 71 11.71 10.27 15.13
N PRO A 72 11.11 11.17 15.93
CA PRO A 72 11.81 12.40 16.28
C PRO A 72 13.14 12.00 16.93
N PRO A 73 14.26 12.64 16.58
CA PRO A 73 15.50 12.39 17.29
C PRO A 73 15.23 12.65 18.77
N GLU A 74 15.51 11.65 19.61
CA GLU A 74 15.51 11.80 21.06
C GLU A 74 16.33 13.05 21.37
N LYS A 75 15.70 14.03 22.02
CA LYS A 75 16.42 15.19 22.52
C LYS A 75 17.36 14.67 23.61
N GLU A 76 18.66 14.79 23.33
CA GLU A 76 19.79 14.66 24.26
C GLU A 76 19.53 15.38 25.60
#